data_AF-A0A2M7XED6-F1
#
_entry.id   AF-A0A2M7XED6-F1
#
_cell.length_a   1.000
_cell.length_b   1.000
_cell.length_c   1.000
_cell.angle_alpha   90.00
_cell.angle_beta   90.00
_cell.angle_gamma   90.00
#
_symmetry.space_group_name_H-M   'P 1'
#
loop_
_entity.id
_entity.type
_entity.pdbx_description
1 polymer ?
#
loop_
_entity_poly.entity_id
_entity_poly.type
_entity_poly.pdbx_seq_one_letter_code
_entity_poly.pdbx_strand_id
1 'polypeptide(L)'
;MSKLEEVYARLEENKKRRKEINKMLKDELTHQSRHQEIIEEMRALREEKKGIEQDVKAGVPDFLELEDIKSEIQTDQELLADVALNMYMKEETVEIVDEYDQTWYPVFKVSFKKSN
;
A
#
# COMPACT_ATOMS: atom_id res chain seq x y z
N MET A 1 -5.59 -32.59 -2.85
CA MET A 1 -5.36 -31.15 -2.70
C MET A 1 -4.75 -30.66 -4.00
N SER A 2 -5.32 -29.63 -4.61
CA SER A 2 -4.71 -29.04 -5.80
C SER A 2 -3.41 -28.31 -5.39
N LYS A 3 -2.45 -28.20 -6.32
CA LYS A 3 -1.20 -27.43 -6.08
C LYS A 3 -1.49 -25.99 -5.63
N LEU A 4 -2.62 -25.43 -6.05
CA LEU A 4 -3.10 -24.10 -5.63
C LEU A 4 -3.49 -24.07 -4.15
N GLU A 5 -4.29 -25.06 -3.70
CA GLU A 5 -4.70 -25.20 -2.30
C GLU A 5 -3.50 -25.40 -1.37
N GLU A 6 -2.50 -26.19 -1.79
CA GLU A 6 -1.28 -26.42 -1.01
C GLU A 6 -0.44 -25.14 -0.84
N VAL A 7 -0.26 -24.38 -1.93
CA VAL A 7 0.46 -23.09 -1.88
C VAL A 7 -0.29 -22.09 -1.01
N TYR A 8 -1.63 -22.06 -1.10
CA TYR A 8 -2.46 -21.20 -0.27
C TYR A 8 -2.40 -21.58 1.22
N ALA A 9 -2.47 -22.87 1.54
CA ALA A 9 -2.36 -23.35 2.91
C ALA A 9 -1.00 -22.98 3.54
N ARG A 10 0.10 -23.21 2.82
CA ARG A 10 1.45 -22.81 3.24
C ARG A 10 1.58 -21.29 3.43
N LEU A 11 0.96 -20.50 2.54
CA LEU A 11 0.94 -19.05 2.66
C LEU A 11 0.22 -18.60 3.94
N GLU A 12 -0.93 -19.18 4.24
CA GLU A 12 -1.70 -18.86 5.46
C GLU A 12 -0.95 -19.26 6.73
N GLU A 13 -0.31 -20.43 6.75
CA GLU A 13 0.54 -20.85 7.86
C GLU A 13 1.68 -19.85 8.12
N ASN A 14 2.40 -19.45 7.07
CA ASN A 14 3.47 -18.45 7.17
C ASN A 14 2.95 -17.09 7.65
N LYS A 15 1.76 -16.66 7.18
CA LYS A 15 1.13 -15.41 7.67
C LYS A 15 0.79 -15.49 9.15
N LYS A 16 0.28 -16.62 9.64
CA LYS A 16 -0.01 -16.85 11.07
C LYS A 16 1.26 -16.78 11.89
N ARG A 17 2.29 -17.55 11.51
CA ARG A 17 3.58 -17.55 12.20
C ARG A 17 4.23 -16.16 12.23
N ARG A 18 4.17 -15.41 11.12
CA ARG A 18 4.65 -14.01 11.09
C ARG A 18 3.90 -13.12 12.08
N LYS A 19 2.57 -13.26 12.18
CA LYS A 19 1.76 -12.49 13.13
C LYS A 19 2.12 -12.83 14.58
N GLU A 20 2.34 -14.10 14.89
CA GLU A 20 2.76 -14.56 16.21
C GLU A 20 4.12 -13.98 16.61
N ILE A 21 5.12 -14.09 15.72
CA ILE A 21 6.46 -13.53 15.96
C ILE A 21 6.40 -12.01 16.15
N ASN A 22 5.66 -11.30 15.30
CA ASN A 22 5.48 -9.85 15.43
C ASN A 22 4.78 -9.47 16.74
N LYS A 23 3.83 -10.29 17.21
CA LYS A 23 3.16 -10.07 18.49
C LYS A 23 4.14 -10.23 19.64
N MET A 24 4.91 -11.32 19.67
CA MET A 24 5.94 -11.55 20.69
C MET A 24 6.96 -10.42 20.73
N LEU A 25 7.46 -10.01 19.56
CA LEU A 25 8.40 -8.89 19.46
C LEU A 25 7.79 -7.59 19.99
N LYS A 26 6.52 -7.32 19.66
CA LYS A 26 5.81 -6.13 20.17
C LYS A 26 5.66 -6.18 21.68
N ASP A 27 5.32 -7.34 22.24
CA ASP A 27 5.17 -7.54 23.67
C ASP A 27 6.53 -7.33 24.39
N GLU A 28 7.63 -7.88 23.87
CA GLU A 28 8.99 -7.63 24.38
C GLU A 28 9.37 -6.15 24.34
N LEU A 29 9.11 -5.48 23.22
CA LEU A 29 9.33 -4.03 23.08
C LEU A 29 8.50 -3.22 24.07
N THR A 30 7.32 -3.72 24.49
CA THR A 30 6.49 -2.99 25.46
C THR A 30 7.04 -3.03 26.87
N HIS A 31 7.85 -4.04 27.21
CA HIS A 31 8.51 -4.17 28.51
C HIS A 31 9.75 -3.30 28.66
N GLN A 32 10.26 -2.73 27.55
CA GLN A 32 11.38 -1.80 27.58
C GLN A 32 10.87 -0.37 27.83
N SER A 33 11.13 0.18 29.03
CA SER A 33 10.68 1.52 29.44
C SER A 33 11.11 2.63 28.46
N ARG A 34 12.36 2.60 28.01
CA ARG A 34 12.89 3.59 27.04
C ARG A 34 12.16 3.56 25.70
N HIS A 35 11.71 2.38 25.25
CA HIS A 35 10.95 2.27 24.01
C HIS A 35 9.56 2.92 24.13
N GLN A 36 8.92 2.80 25.29
CA GLN A 36 7.64 3.48 25.56
C GLN A 36 7.81 5.00 25.63
N GLU A 37 8.86 5.48 26.29
CA GLU A 37 9.19 6.92 26.32
C GLU A 37 9.36 7.49 24.91
N ILE A 38 10.13 6.80 24.06
CA ILE A 38 10.33 7.22 22.67
C ILE A 38 9.02 7.19 21.88
N ILE A 39 8.12 6.24 22.14
CA ILE A 39 6.79 6.22 21.50
C ILE A 39 5.97 7.46 21.87
N GLU A 40 5.95 7.85 23.14
CA GLU A 40 5.22 9.04 23.59
C GLU A 40 5.87 10.34 23.06
N GLU A 41 7.20 10.43 23.08
CA GLU A 41 7.93 11.54 22.45
C GLU A 41 7.61 11.64 20.95
N MET A 42 7.63 10.52 20.22
CA MET A 42 7.23 10.48 18.81
C MET A 42 5.78 10.90 18.60
N ARG A 43 4.87 10.57 19.53
CA ARG A 43 3.47 10.97 19.43
C ARG A 43 3.33 12.49 19.54
N ALA A 44 3.97 13.10 20.54
CA ALA A 44 3.99 14.55 20.70
C ALA A 44 4.59 15.24 19.47
N LEU A 45 5.73 14.75 18.97
CA LEU A 45 6.38 15.28 17.77
C LEU A 45 5.52 15.13 16.51
N ARG A 46 4.73 14.04 16.39
CA ARG A 46 3.80 13.86 15.27
C ARG A 46 2.64 14.84 15.33
N GLU A 47 2.12 15.12 16.52
CA GLU A 47 1.05 16.10 16.71
C GLU A 47 1.55 17.51 16.38
N GLU A 48 2.73 17.88 16.86
CA GLU A 48 3.40 19.15 16.52
C GLU A 48 3.66 19.27 15.02
N LYS A 49 4.27 18.24 14.41
CA LYS A 49 4.52 18.17 12.97
C LYS A 49 3.21 18.34 12.18
N LYS A 50 2.14 17.66 12.59
CA LYS A 50 0.84 17.75 11.91
C LYS A 50 0.29 19.18 11.97
N GLY A 51 0.43 19.87 13.10
CA GLY A 51 0.04 21.27 13.23
C GLY A 51 0.78 22.16 12.23
N ILE A 52 2.11 22.07 12.20
CA ILE A 52 2.95 22.82 11.25
C ILE A 52 2.56 22.51 9.80
N GLU A 53 2.36 21.25 9.44
CA GLU A 53 1.94 20.86 8.09
C GLU A 53 0.56 21.39 7.72
N GLN A 54 -0.38 21.44 8.67
CA GLN A 54 -1.72 22.00 8.43
C GLN A 54 -1.67 23.52 8.23
N ASP A 55 -0.89 24.21 9.04
CA ASP A 55 -0.71 25.66 8.93
C ASP A 55 -0.06 26.05 7.60
N VAL A 56 0.96 25.29 7.17
CA VAL A 56 1.60 25.49 5.86
C VAL A 56 0.61 25.20 4.73
N LYS A 57 -0.13 24.09 4.79
CA LYS A 57 -1.13 23.74 3.76
C LYS A 57 -2.21 24.81 3.61
N ALA A 58 -2.67 25.40 4.72
CA ALA A 58 -3.65 26.48 4.69
C ALA A 58 -3.11 27.76 4.01
N GLY A 59 -1.79 27.96 4.00
CA GLY A 59 -1.13 29.10 3.37
C GLY A 59 -0.73 28.87 1.90
N VAL A 60 -0.86 27.65 1.37
CA VAL A 60 -0.52 27.33 -0.02
C VAL A 60 -1.78 27.47 -0.89
N PRO A 61 -1.84 28.44 -1.82
CA PRO A 61 -3.01 28.66 -2.66
C PRO A 61 -3.32 27.48 -3.59
N ASP A 62 -2.28 26.76 -4.03
CA ASP A 62 -2.39 25.64 -4.99
C ASP A 62 -2.69 24.29 -4.28
N PHE A 63 -2.95 24.29 -2.98
CA PHE A 63 -3.21 23.04 -2.24
C PHE A 63 -4.45 22.30 -2.75
N LEU A 64 -5.49 23.03 -3.16
CA LEU A 64 -6.69 22.43 -3.76
C LEU A 64 -6.37 21.77 -5.11
N GLU A 65 -5.56 22.44 -5.94
CA GLU A 65 -5.09 21.87 -7.22
C GLU A 65 -4.29 20.59 -6.99
N LEU A 66 -3.48 20.53 -5.93
CA LEU A 66 -2.77 19.31 -5.55
C LEU A 66 -3.73 18.16 -5.16
N GLU A 67 -4.82 18.44 -4.44
CA GLU A 67 -5.83 17.42 -4.10
C GLU A 67 -6.61 16.94 -5.32
N ASP A 68 -6.89 17.85 -6.27
CA ASP A 68 -7.55 17.54 -7.53
C ASP A 68 -6.65 16.65 -8.40
N ILE A 69 -5.39 17.03 -8.61
CA ILE A 69 -4.40 16.21 -9.35
C ILE A 69 -4.25 14.82 -8.73
N LYS A 70 -4.25 14.74 -7.39
CA LYS A 70 -4.17 13.44 -6.71
C LYS A 70 -5.39 12.56 -6.99
N SER A 71 -6.58 13.16 -7.02
CA SER A 71 -7.82 12.47 -7.34
C SER A 71 -7.86 12.02 -8.80
N GLU A 72 -7.36 12.85 -9.72
CA GLU A 72 -7.22 12.52 -11.14
C GLU A 72 -6.24 11.36 -11.34
N ILE A 73 -5.05 11.43 -10.74
CA ILE A 73 -4.05 10.34 -10.80
C ILE A 73 -4.66 9.01 -10.31
N GLN A 74 -5.41 9.03 -9.21
CA GLN A 74 -6.04 7.82 -8.70
C GLN A 74 -7.08 7.27 -9.69
N THR A 75 -7.88 8.15 -10.29
CA THR A 75 -8.88 7.79 -11.29
C THR A 75 -8.23 7.19 -12.54
N ASP A 76 -7.14 7.80 -13.02
CA ASP A 76 -6.39 7.31 -14.17
C ASP A 76 -5.70 5.98 -13.88
N GLN A 77 -5.22 5.75 -12.65
CA GLN A 77 -4.68 4.45 -12.25
C GLN A 77 -5.74 3.34 -12.26
N GLU A 78 -6.95 3.64 -11.79
CA GLU A 78 -8.09 2.71 -11.84
C GLU A 78 -8.47 2.42 -13.31
N LEU A 79 -8.59 3.45 -14.14
CA LEU A 79 -8.88 3.30 -15.57
C LEU A 79 -7.80 2.51 -16.30
N LEU A 80 -6.52 2.77 -16.00
CA LEU A 80 -5.39 2.05 -16.58
C LEU A 80 -5.46 0.56 -16.26
N ALA A 81 -5.80 0.21 -15.01
CA ALA A 81 -5.96 -1.18 -14.59
C ALA A 81 -7.12 -1.85 -15.33
N ASP A 82 -8.25 -1.16 -15.49
CA ASP A 82 -9.41 -1.67 -16.22
C ASP A 82 -9.11 -1.87 -17.72
N VAL A 83 -8.42 -0.92 -18.35
CA VAL A 83 -7.99 -1.03 -19.75
C VAL A 83 -7.03 -2.21 -19.92
N ALA A 84 -6.00 -2.31 -19.07
CA ALA A 84 -5.04 -3.40 -19.11
C ALA A 84 -5.70 -4.77 -18.91
N LEU A 85 -6.67 -4.88 -17.99
CA LEU A 85 -7.42 -6.11 -17.76
C LEU A 85 -8.29 -6.47 -18.97
N ASN A 86 -8.98 -5.50 -19.56
CA ASN A 86 -9.81 -5.72 -20.75
C ASN A 86 -8.98 -6.17 -21.97
N MET A 87 -7.82 -5.55 -22.20
CA MET A 87 -6.88 -5.97 -23.26
C MET A 87 -6.41 -7.40 -23.01
N TYR A 88 -6.02 -7.73 -21.77
CA TYR A 88 -5.64 -9.09 -21.40
C TYR A 88 -6.76 -10.11 -21.64
N MET A 89 -8.01 -9.77 -21.30
CA MET A 89 -9.18 -10.64 -21.54
C MET A 89 -9.49 -10.84 -23.04
N LYS A 90 -9.13 -9.88 -23.89
CA LYS A 90 -9.28 -9.94 -25.35
C LYS A 90 -8.10 -10.61 -26.05
N GLU A 91 -7.13 -11.14 -25.31
CA GLU A 91 -5.87 -11.70 -25.84
C GLU A 91 -5.00 -10.66 -26.60
N GLU A 92 -5.18 -9.37 -26.29
CA GLU A 92 -4.37 -8.29 -26.82
C GLU A 92 -3.06 -8.14 -26.01
N THR A 93 -1.98 -7.70 -26.67
CA THR A 93 -0.70 -7.42 -26.01
C THR A 93 -0.83 -6.21 -25.08
N VAL A 94 -0.61 -6.42 -23.78
CA VAL A 94 -0.63 -5.35 -22.77
C VAL A 94 0.78 -4.89 -22.49
N GLU A 95 1.18 -3.79 -23.11
CA GLU A 95 2.47 -3.14 -22.89
C GLU A 95 2.36 -1.62 -23.00
N ILE A 96 3.23 -0.91 -22.28
CA ILE A 96 3.33 0.55 -22.32
C ILE A 96 4.76 0.89 -22.76
N VAL A 97 4.91 1.76 -23.75
CA VAL A 97 6.21 2.33 -24.12
C VAL A 97 6.27 3.75 -23.56
N ASP A 98 7.30 4.04 -22.78
CA ASP A 98 7.48 5.37 -22.17
C ASP A 98 8.25 6.35 -23.08
N GLU A 99 8.44 7.56 -22.59
CA GLU A 99 9.16 8.64 -23.30
C GLU A 99 10.64 8.31 -23.59
N TYR A 100 11.19 7.29 -22.94
CA TYR A 100 12.57 6.83 -23.10
C TYR A 100 12.67 5.53 -23.92
N ASP A 101 11.61 5.15 -24.61
CA ASP A 101 11.51 3.95 -25.44
C ASP A 101 11.68 2.65 -24.61
N GLN A 102 11.30 2.67 -23.32
CA GLN A 102 11.29 1.49 -22.46
C GLN A 102 9.91 0.85 -22.43
N THR A 103 9.88 -0.47 -22.59
CA THR A 103 8.66 -1.28 -22.55
C THR A 103 8.34 -1.75 -21.13
N TRP A 104 7.13 -1.46 -20.68
CA TRP A 104 6.59 -1.85 -19.38
C TRP A 104 5.47 -2.88 -19.55
N TYR A 105 5.48 -3.90 -18.70
CA TYR A 105 4.46 -4.96 -18.68
C TYR A 105 3.62 -4.90 -17.39
N PRO A 106 2.34 -5.26 -17.44
CA PRO A 106 1.48 -5.29 -16.26
C PRO A 106 1.92 -6.38 -15.27
N VAL A 107 1.91 -6.05 -13.99
CA VAL A 107 2.15 -7.01 -12.91
C VAL A 107 0.81 -7.41 -12.27
N PHE A 108 0.38 -8.65 -12.53
CA PHE A 108 -0.86 -9.17 -11.94
C PHE A 108 -0.61 -9.69 -10.52
N LYS A 109 -1.40 -9.17 -9.56
CA LYS A 109 -1.39 -9.65 -8.18
C LYS A 109 -2.68 -10.41 -7.88
N VAL A 110 -2.55 -11.69 -7.54
CA VAL A 110 -3.68 -12.53 -7.14
C VAL A 110 -3.90 -12.43 -5.62
N SER A 111 -5.13 -12.12 -5.22
CA SER A 111 -5.55 -12.15 -3.81
C SER A 111 -6.89 -12.86 -3.66
N PHE A 112 -6.98 -13.76 -2.69
CA PHE A 112 -8.22 -14.46 -2.36
C PHE A 112 -8.93 -13.75 -1.20
N LYS A 113 -10.25 -13.57 -1.34
CA LYS A 113 -11.12 -13.10 -0.26
C LYS A 113 -11.98 -14.28 0.21
N LYS A 114 -12.22 -14.37 1.52
CA LYS A 114 -13.15 -15.34 2.07
C LYS A 114 -14.55 -15.05 1.52
N SER A 115 -15.18 -16.03 0.87
CA SER A 115 -16.62 -15.96 0.60
C SER A 115 -17.33 -15.97 1.95
N ASN A 116 -18.26 -15.03 2.15
CA ASN A 116 -19.02 -14.87 3.40
C ASN A 116 -19.58 -16.21 3.91
#